data_AF-A0A920PSE8-F1
#
_entry.id   AF-A0A920PSE8-F1
#
_cell.length_a   1.000
_cell.length_b   1.000
_cell.length_c   1.000
_cell.angle_alpha   90.00
_cell.angle_beta   90.00
_cell.angle_gamma   90.00
#
_symmetry.space_group_name_H-M   'P 1'
#
loop_
_entity.id
_entity.type
_entity.pdbx_description
1 polymer ?
#
loop_
_entity_poly.entity_id
_entity_poly.type
_entity_poly.pdbx_seq_one_letter_code
_entity_poly.pdbx_strand_id
1 'polypeptide(L)'
;MTGNDSELLAVWISDRMSQGESQDDALIRSLTEIDGVFTFLYSNLDRLGFAKDRWAIKPLVAVIGNESLSIATEEQAVRTVHLDEVDVVNFDGPSLTRTWQTK
;
A
#
# COMPACT_ATOMS: atom_id res chain seq x y z
N MET A 1 -17.52 9.55 14.08
CA MET A 1 -16.74 9.76 12.86
C MET A 1 -15.47 10.49 13.25
N THR A 2 -14.37 9.77 13.27
CA THR A 2 -13.00 10.29 13.35
C THR A 2 -12.71 11.04 12.04
N GLY A 3 -12.20 12.27 12.13
CA GLY A 3 -11.93 13.13 10.96
C GLY A 3 -10.56 12.89 10.33
N ASN A 4 -10.04 11.65 10.38
CA ASN A 4 -8.72 11.32 9.87
C ASN A 4 -8.84 10.84 8.41
N ASP A 5 -8.13 11.52 7.50
CA ASP A 5 -8.08 11.17 6.08
C ASP A 5 -7.65 9.72 5.83
N SER A 6 -6.83 9.14 6.72
CA SER A 6 -6.39 7.75 6.60
C SER A 6 -7.52 6.73 6.83
N GLU A 7 -8.45 7.03 7.73
CA GLU A 7 -9.62 6.18 7.96
C GLU A 7 -10.63 6.31 6.81
N LEU A 8 -10.74 7.51 6.22
CA LEU A 8 -11.54 7.75 5.03
C LEU A 8 -11.05 6.88 3.86
N LEU A 9 -9.73 6.79 3.64
CA LEU A 9 -9.14 5.93 2.60
C LEU A 9 -9.54 4.46 2.76
N ALA A 10 -9.41 3.91 3.96
CA ALA A 10 -9.73 2.51 4.24
C ALA A 10 -11.23 2.22 4.09
N VAL A 11 -12.09 3.13 4.56
CA VAL A 11 -13.54 3.02 4.41
C VAL A 11 -13.95 3.11 2.95
N TRP A 12 -13.35 4.01 2.18
CA TRP A 12 -13.65 4.17 0.76
C TRP A 12 -13.28 2.92 -0.05
N ILE A 13 -12.10 2.34 0.19
CA ILE A 13 -11.70 1.07 -0.47
C ILE A 13 -12.67 -0.06 -0.10
N SER A 14 -13.05 -0.15 1.19
CA SER A 14 -14.00 -1.16 1.66
C SER A 14 -15.39 -0.99 1.02
N ASP A 15 -15.86 0.25 0.86
CA ASP A 15 -17.12 0.58 0.20
C ASP A 15 -17.11 0.14 -1.28
N ARG A 16 -16.06 0.48 -2.02
CA ARG A 16 -15.88 0.05 -3.41
C ARG A 16 -15.93 -1.48 -3.54
N MET A 17 -15.20 -2.18 -2.67
CA MET A 17 -15.19 -3.64 -2.67
C MET A 17 -16.56 -4.24 -2.31
N SER A 18 -17.31 -3.62 -1.41
CA SER A 18 -18.68 -4.05 -1.07
C SER A 18 -19.66 -3.94 -2.24
N GLN A 19 -19.36 -3.08 -3.21
CA GLN A 19 -20.12 -2.90 -4.46
C GLN A 19 -19.66 -3.87 -5.57
N GLY A 20 -18.74 -4.79 -5.27
CA GLY A 20 -18.26 -5.83 -6.18
C GLY A 20 -16.98 -5.47 -6.94
N GLU A 21 -16.36 -4.32 -6.66
CA GLU A 21 -15.07 -3.96 -7.25
C GLU A 21 -13.93 -4.82 -6.66
N SER A 22 -12.95 -5.21 -7.48
CA SER A 22 -11.79 -5.93 -6.97
C SER A 22 -10.89 -4.98 -6.16
N GLN A 23 -10.06 -5.53 -5.26
CA GLN A 23 -9.10 -4.70 -4.51
C GLN A 23 -8.12 -3.96 -5.44
N ASP A 24 -7.66 -4.57 -6.53
CA ASP A 24 -6.76 -3.90 -7.48
C ASP A 24 -7.45 -2.72 -8.15
N ASP A 25 -8.68 -2.93 -8.61
CA ASP A 25 -9.47 -1.90 -9.29
C ASP A 25 -9.78 -0.74 -8.32
N ALA A 26 -10.14 -1.05 -7.07
CA ALA A 26 -10.37 -0.03 -6.05
C ALA A 26 -9.09 0.78 -5.75
N LEU A 27 -7.93 0.12 -5.62
CA LEU A 27 -6.65 0.82 -5.43
C LEU A 27 -6.30 1.69 -6.64
N ILE A 28 -6.49 1.21 -7.87
CA ILE A 28 -6.24 1.98 -9.10
C ILE A 28 -7.17 3.20 -9.15
N ARG A 29 -8.46 3.01 -8.87
CA ARG A 29 -9.46 4.09 -8.86
C ARG A 29 -9.14 5.15 -7.80
N SER A 30 -8.59 4.75 -6.65
CA SER A 30 -8.18 5.71 -5.62
C SER A 30 -7.16 6.75 -6.11
N LEU A 31 -6.35 6.43 -7.12
CA LEU A 31 -5.35 7.35 -7.69
C LEU A 31 -6.00 8.57 -8.36
N THR A 32 -7.23 8.41 -8.84
CA THR A 32 -7.99 9.44 -9.56
C THR A 32 -9.12 10.05 -8.76
N GLU A 33 -9.77 9.27 -7.87
CA GLU A 33 -10.94 9.73 -7.11
C GLU A 33 -10.59 10.31 -5.74
N ILE A 34 -9.37 10.08 -5.25
CA ILE A 34 -8.92 10.62 -3.97
C ILE A 34 -7.89 11.72 -4.21
N ASP A 35 -8.19 12.90 -3.69
CA ASP A 35 -7.30 14.05 -3.74
C ASP A 35 -6.37 14.11 -2.53
N GLY A 36 -5.18 14.66 -2.74
CA GLY A 36 -4.17 14.87 -1.71
C GLY A 36 -2.87 14.11 -1.96
N VAL A 37 -2.01 14.11 -0.93
CA VAL A 37 -0.73 13.40 -0.93
C VAL A 37 -0.83 12.21 0.01
N PHE A 38 -0.83 11.00 -0.54
CA PHE A 38 -1.04 9.77 0.19
C PHE A 38 -0.12 8.63 -0.27
N THR A 39 0.24 7.82 0.72
CA THR A 39 0.72 6.46 0.52
C THR A 39 0.07 5.67 1.63
N PHE A 40 -0.73 4.66 1.29
CA PHE A 40 -1.43 3.86 2.28
C PHE A 40 -1.33 2.37 1.94
N LEU A 41 -1.45 1.56 2.99
CA LEU A 41 -1.58 0.12 2.90
C LEU A 41 -3.03 -0.26 3.19
N TYR A 42 -3.55 -1.23 2.44
CA TYR A 42 -4.85 -1.82 2.67
C TYR A 42 -4.72 -3.34 2.66
N SER A 43 -5.28 -4.00 3.66
CA SER A 43 -5.24 -5.45 3.80
C SER A 43 -6.63 -6.00 4.08
N ASN A 44 -6.95 -7.13 3.45
CA ASN A 44 -8.05 -8.00 3.84
C ASN A 44 -7.50 -9.39 4.17
N LEU A 45 -8.40 -10.37 4.36
CA LEU A 45 -8.05 -11.73 4.78
C LEU A 45 -7.06 -12.44 3.85
N ASP A 46 -7.10 -12.17 2.55
CA ASP A 46 -6.35 -12.92 1.55
C ASP A 46 -5.26 -12.09 0.85
N ARG A 47 -5.25 -10.76 1.05
CA ARG A 47 -4.43 -9.84 0.27
C ARG A 47 -3.98 -8.61 1.05
N LEU A 48 -2.78 -8.15 0.69
CA LEU A 48 -2.22 -6.86 1.06
C LEU A 48 -2.01 -6.04 -0.22
N GLY A 49 -2.23 -4.74 -0.16
CA GLY A 49 -1.86 -3.84 -1.25
C GLY A 49 -1.55 -2.44 -0.78
N PHE A 50 -0.95 -1.65 -1.66
CA PHE A 50 -0.71 -0.24 -1.44
C PHE A 50 -1.19 0.59 -2.64
N ALA A 51 -1.46 1.87 -2.39
CA ALA A 51 -1.54 2.89 -3.42
C ALA A 51 -0.68 4.10 -3.05
N LYS A 52 -0.02 4.67 -4.06
CA LYS A 52 0.77 5.91 -3.98
C LYS A 52 0.18 6.95 -4.91
N ASP A 53 -0.03 8.15 -4.39
CA ASP A 53 -0.59 9.26 -5.15
C ASP A 53 0.32 9.73 -6.31
N ARG A 54 -0.19 10.66 -7.12
CA ARG A 54 0.47 11.20 -8.32
C ARG A 54 1.77 11.97 -8.05
N TRP A 55 1.98 12.42 -6.82
CA TRP A 55 3.16 13.20 -6.41
C TRP A 55 4.28 12.31 -5.86
N ALA A 56 3.98 11.09 -5.40
CA ALA A 56 4.94 10.13 -4.84
C ALA A 56 5.85 10.69 -3.72
N ILE A 57 5.42 11.74 -3.01
CA ILE A 57 6.26 12.44 -2.02
C ILE A 57 6.51 11.58 -0.78
N LYS A 58 5.58 10.69 -0.42
CA LYS A 58 5.71 9.79 0.72
C LYS A 58 6.48 8.53 0.31
N PRO A 59 7.62 8.21 0.95
CA PRO A 59 8.44 7.05 0.58
C PRO A 59 7.75 5.73 0.94
N LEU A 60 8.10 4.68 0.20
CA LEU A 60 7.67 3.31 0.49
C LEU A 60 8.71 2.34 -0.02
N VAL A 61 9.23 1.51 0.86
CA VAL A 61 10.19 0.45 0.54
C VAL A 61 9.62 -0.90 0.96
N ALA A 62 10.06 -1.95 0.28
CA ALA A 62 9.74 -3.31 0.68
C ALA A 62 10.91 -4.26 0.50
N VAL A 63 10.99 -5.25 1.38
CA VAL A 63 11.75 -6.48 1.16
C VAL A 63 10.73 -7.56 0.82
N ILE A 64 10.89 -8.16 -0.36
CA ILE A 64 10.00 -9.19 -0.88
C ILE A 64 10.78 -10.52 -0.83
N GLY A 65 10.55 -11.29 0.21
CA GLY A 65 11.08 -12.64 0.36
C GLY A 65 10.18 -13.68 -0.30
N ASN A 66 10.61 -14.94 -0.26
CA ASN A 66 9.83 -16.06 -0.81
C ASN A 66 8.52 -16.30 -0.04
N GLU A 67 8.55 -16.13 1.29
CA GLU A 67 7.41 -16.39 2.19
C GLU A 67 7.12 -15.20 3.12
N SER A 68 7.77 -14.05 2.89
CA SER A 68 7.66 -12.88 3.77
C SER A 68 7.61 -11.59 2.97
N LEU A 69 6.80 -10.65 3.43
CA LEU A 69 6.73 -9.30 2.88
C LEU A 69 6.89 -8.28 4.01
N SER A 70 7.99 -7.54 3.98
CA SER A 70 8.25 -6.45 4.92
C SER A 70 8.10 -5.13 4.18
N ILE A 71 7.27 -4.21 4.69
CA ILE A 71 7.02 -2.90 4.07
C ILE A 71 7.22 -1.81 5.13
N ALA A 72 7.93 -0.74 4.78
CA ALA A 72 8.04 0.44 5.63
C ALA A 72 8.20 1.72 4.79
N THR A 73 8.19 2.86 5.46
CA THR A 73 8.52 4.15 4.83
C THR A 73 10.03 4.36 4.68
N GLU A 74 10.85 3.59 5.41
CA GLU A 74 12.30 3.75 5.47
C GLU A 74 13.02 2.40 5.35
N GLU A 75 14.14 2.39 4.63
CA GLU A 75 14.96 1.19 4.43
C GLU A 75 15.49 0.62 5.75
N GLN A 76 15.89 1.49 6.68
CA GLN A 76 16.41 1.04 7.97
C GLN A 76 15.37 0.23 8.75
N ALA A 77 14.09 0.62 8.68
CA ALA A 77 13.01 -0.09 9.36
C ALA A 77 12.83 -1.51 8.82
N VAL A 78 12.80 -1.71 7.50
CA VAL A 78 12.72 -3.07 6.94
C VAL A 78 13.97 -3.89 7.25
N ARG A 79 15.17 -3.30 7.23
CA ARG A 79 16.40 -4.03 7.56
C ARG A 79 16.45 -4.51 9.00
N THR A 80 15.80 -3.82 9.95
CA THR A 80 15.80 -4.26 11.36
C THR A 80 15.15 -5.64 11.59
N VAL A 81 14.29 -6.09 10.68
CA VAL A 81 13.60 -7.39 10.76
C VAL A 81 14.26 -8.49 9.92
N HIS A 82 15.40 -8.20 9.27
CA HIS A 82 16.16 -9.16 8.46
C HIS A 82 17.59 -9.28 9.00
N LEU A 83 18.03 -10.52 9.26
CA LEU A 83 19.38 -10.80 9.79
C LEU A 83 20.45 -10.88 8.69
N ASP A 84 20.04 -11.32 7.50
CA ASP A 84 20.90 -11.52 6.34
C ASP A 84 20.83 -10.33 5.37
N GLU A 85 21.71 -10.34 4.37
CA GLU A 85 21.65 -9.39 3.26
C GLU A 85 20.33 -9.58 2.48
N VAL A 86 19.62 -8.48 2.25
CA VAL A 86 18.33 -8.46 1.57
C VAL A 86 18.29 -7.39 0.50
N ASP A 87 17.64 -7.72 -0.62
CA ASP A 87 17.30 -6.79 -1.67
C ASP A 87 16.12 -5.91 -1.26
N VAL A 88 16.33 -4.60 -1.25
CA VAL A 88 15.31 -3.62 -0.91
C VAL A 88 14.77 -3.01 -2.19
N VAL A 89 13.45 -3.13 -2.39
CA VAL A 89 12.74 -2.48 -3.49
C VAL A 89 12.25 -1.12 -3.03
N ASN A 90 12.63 -0.07 -3.75
CA ASN A 90 12.08 1.26 -3.54
C ASN A 90 10.95 1.56 -4.53
N PHE A 91 9.79 1.94 -4.00
CA PHE A 91 8.61 2.32 -4.78
C PHE A 91 8.53 3.85 -4.88
N ASP A 92 9.39 4.46 -5.72
CA ASP A 92 9.47 5.92 -5.90
C ASP A 92 8.54 6.46 -7.00
N GLY A 93 7.84 5.59 -7.73
CA GLY A 93 7.01 5.98 -8.87
C GLY A 93 5.70 6.67 -8.46
N PRO A 94 5.22 7.66 -9.25
CA PRO A 94 3.90 8.26 -9.07
C PRO A 94 2.79 7.32 -9.54
N SER A 95 1.59 7.49 -8.96
CA SER A 95 0.38 6.77 -9.38
C SER A 95 0.58 5.25 -9.42
N LEU A 96 1.19 4.71 -8.37
CA LEU A 96 1.60 3.31 -8.30
C LEU A 96 0.69 2.53 -7.36
N THR A 97 0.25 1.37 -7.80
CA THR A 97 -0.39 0.37 -6.94
C THR A 97 0.33 -0.96 -7.06
N ARG A 98 0.25 -1.76 -5.99
CA ARG A 98 0.67 -3.15 -6.02
C ARG A 98 -0.11 -3.94 -4.99
N THR A 99 -0.34 -5.21 -5.31
CA THR A 99 -1.00 -6.16 -4.42
C THR A 99 -0.19 -7.45 -4.32
N TRP A 100 -0.36 -8.14 -3.19
CA TRP A 100 0.22 -9.45 -2.90
C TRP A 100 -0.85 -10.33 -2.26
N GLN A 101 -0.78 -11.63 -2.52
CA GLN A 101 -1.58 -12.61 -1.78
C GLN A 101 -0.89 -12.91 -0.45
N THR A 102 -1.68 -13.10 0.60
CA THR A 102 -1.19 -13.39 1.96
C THR A 102 -1.35 -14.87 2.35
N LYS A 103 -1.53 -15.76 1.36
CA LYS A 103 -1.67 -17.21 1.55
C LYS A 103 -0.34 -17.94 1.52
#